data_AF-Q8RP99-F1
#
_entry.id   AF-Q8RP99-F1
#
_cell.length_a   1.000
_cell.length_b   1.000
_cell.length_c   1.000
_cell.angle_alpha   90.00
_cell.angle_beta   90.00
_cell.angle_gamma   90.00
#
_symmetry.space_group_name_H-M   'P 1'
#
loop_
_entity.id
_entity.type
_entity.pdbx_description
1 polymer ?
#
loop_
_entity_poly.entity_id
_entity_poly.type
_entity_poly.pdbx_seq_one_letter_code
_entity_poly.pdbx_strand_id
1 'polypeptide(L)'
;MIGVAARRSRVCVETRAVNRVSRLFPDASGAVGRFLAFEPDGPAQRRSGAAAQVRVALKRAGLDAAASRDAGRYLCNASYYRVLATGCPAVFVHIPMPPRTRRPKVGGGRRPPALDRWTEALIEAARVLALRGRAHP
;
A
#
# COMPACT_ATOMS: atom_id res chain seq x y z
N MET A 1 -3.18 2.12 3.02
CA MET A 1 -2.00 1.51 3.68
C MET A 1 -0.78 1.67 2.79
N ILE A 2 0.42 1.72 3.37
CA ILE A 2 1.67 1.86 2.64
C ILE A 2 2.68 0.79 3.06
N GLY A 3 3.55 0.36 2.15
CA GLY A 3 4.62 -0.59 2.44
C GLY A 3 5.83 -0.38 1.52
N VAL A 4 7.03 -0.72 1.99
CA VAL A 4 8.25 -0.58 1.21
C VAL A 4 8.48 -1.83 0.36
N ALA A 5 8.66 -1.67 -0.95
CA ALA A 5 9.03 -2.71 -1.88
C ALA A 5 10.40 -2.42 -2.49
N ALA A 6 11.46 -2.93 -1.85
CA ALA A 6 12.84 -2.57 -2.17
C ALA A 6 13.26 -2.79 -3.63
N ARG A 7 12.64 -3.75 -4.31
CA ARG A 7 12.91 -4.08 -5.72
C ARG A 7 12.11 -3.24 -6.73
N ARG A 8 11.21 -2.37 -6.27
CA ARG A 8 10.41 -1.50 -7.14
C ARG A 8 11.09 -0.14 -7.25
N SER A 9 11.22 0.37 -8.48
CA SER A 9 11.79 1.70 -8.76
C SER A 9 10.75 2.82 -8.74
N ARG A 10 9.46 2.50 -8.69
CA ARG A 10 8.34 3.45 -8.71
C ARG A 10 7.22 3.07 -7.76
N VAL A 11 6.33 4.02 -7.49
CA VAL A 11 5.14 3.81 -6.66
C VAL A 11 4.21 2.81 -7.35
N CYS A 12 3.76 1.80 -6.62
CA CYS A 12 2.88 0.76 -7.13
C CYS A 12 1.58 0.76 -6.34
N VAL A 13 0.48 1.10 -7.00
CA VAL A 13 -0.87 1.02 -6.45
C VAL A 13 -1.40 -0.38 -6.67
N GLU A 14 -1.56 -1.13 -5.58
CA GLU A 14 -2.05 -2.50 -5.66
C GLU A 14 -3.55 -2.51 -6.00
N THR A 15 -3.91 -3.30 -7.00
CA THR A 15 -5.29 -3.40 -7.52
C THR A 15 -6.05 -4.56 -6.87
N ARG A 16 -5.33 -5.50 -6.27
CA ARG A 16 -5.88 -6.68 -5.62
C ARG A 16 -4.94 -7.19 -4.52
N ALA A 17 -5.50 -7.98 -3.62
CA ALA A 17 -4.78 -8.84 -2.69
C ALA A 17 -5.17 -10.30 -2.97
N VAL A 18 -4.28 -11.24 -2.68
CA VAL A 18 -4.51 -12.68 -2.89
C VAL A 18 -4.61 -13.43 -1.57
N ASN A 19 -5.42 -14.48 -1.55
CA ASN A 19 -5.56 -15.36 -0.40
C ASN A 19 -4.37 -16.34 -0.30
N ARG A 20 -3.18 -15.78 -0.03
CA ARG A 20 -1.93 -16.52 0.05
C ARG A 20 -1.01 -15.99 1.14
N VAL A 21 -0.44 -16.91 1.90
CA VAL A 21 0.50 -16.66 3.00
C VAL A 21 1.90 -17.09 2.58
N SER A 22 2.91 -16.27 2.89
CA SER A 22 4.31 -16.62 2.75
C SER A 22 4.75 -17.56 3.88
N ARG A 23 5.49 -18.61 3.52
CA ARG A 23 6.16 -19.53 4.46
C ARG A 23 7.68 -19.31 4.53
N LEU A 24 8.18 -18.28 3.84
CA LEU A 24 9.63 -18.10 3.62
C LEU A 24 10.26 -17.12 4.61
N PHE A 25 9.48 -16.19 5.16
CA PHE A 25 10.02 -15.08 5.96
C PHE A 25 9.21 -14.95 7.24
N PRO A 26 9.86 -14.96 8.43
CA PRO A 26 9.19 -14.69 9.69
C PRO A 26 8.76 -13.22 9.79
N ASP A 27 7.69 -12.97 10.53
CA ASP A 27 7.31 -11.62 10.94
C ASP A 27 8.15 -11.09 12.10
N ALA A 28 7.83 -9.88 12.58
CA ALA A 28 8.56 -9.24 13.67
C ALA A 28 8.49 -10.03 15.00
N SER A 29 7.52 -10.95 15.16
CA SER A 29 7.43 -11.86 16.30
C SER A 29 8.20 -13.17 16.13
N GLY A 30 8.83 -13.38 14.97
CA GLY A 30 9.46 -14.64 14.59
C GLY A 30 8.49 -15.66 14.00
N ALA A 31 7.20 -15.33 13.87
CA ALA A 31 6.19 -16.26 13.38
C ALA A 31 6.25 -16.40 11.85
N VAL A 32 6.14 -17.64 11.37
CA VAL A 32 6.02 -17.97 9.94
C VAL A 32 4.63 -18.54 9.68
N GLY A 33 4.09 -18.28 8.48
CA GLY A 33 2.82 -18.83 8.04
C GLY A 33 2.77 -20.36 8.17
N ARG A 34 1.80 -20.88 8.92
CA ARG A 34 1.56 -22.34 9.05
C ARG A 34 0.84 -22.90 7.83
N PHE A 35 -0.09 -22.13 7.27
CA PHE A 35 -0.91 -22.50 6.12
C PHE A 35 -0.54 -21.68 4.88
N LEU A 36 -1.00 -22.11 3.70
CA LEU A 36 -0.76 -21.42 2.43
C LEU A 36 -1.84 -20.39 2.08
N ALA A 37 -2.96 -20.35 2.79
CA ALA A 37 -4.06 -19.42 2.61
C ALA A 37 -4.47 -18.81 3.96
N PHE A 38 -5.01 -17.59 3.94
CA PHE A 38 -5.56 -16.93 5.14
C PHE A 38 -6.92 -17.52 5.51
N GLU A 39 -7.74 -17.79 4.49
CA GLU A 39 -9.12 -18.27 4.62
C GLU A 39 -9.28 -19.46 3.66
N PRO A 40 -9.31 -20.73 4.12
CA PRO A 40 -9.37 -21.89 3.22
C PRO A 40 -10.49 -21.82 2.17
N ASP A 41 -11.68 -21.39 2.60
CA ASP A 41 -12.87 -21.26 1.75
C ASP A 41 -13.11 -19.82 1.25
N GLY A 42 -12.17 -18.92 1.52
CA GLY A 42 -12.24 -17.53 1.11
C GLY A 42 -11.92 -17.31 -0.37
N PRO A 43 -12.36 -16.18 -0.95
CA PRO A 43 -12.11 -15.90 -2.37
C PRO A 43 -10.61 -15.87 -2.67
N ALA A 44 -10.19 -16.44 -3.81
CA ALA A 44 -8.78 -16.53 -4.17
C ALA A 44 -8.08 -15.14 -4.23
N GLN A 45 -8.84 -14.08 -4.50
CA GLN A 45 -8.37 -12.70 -4.50
C GLN A 45 -9.51 -11.75 -4.11
N ARG A 46 -9.14 -10.61 -3.53
CA ARG A 46 -10.02 -9.46 -3.31
C ARG A 46 -9.51 -8.27 -4.11
N ARG A 47 -10.41 -7.51 -4.73
CA ARG A 47 -10.05 -6.36 -5.58
C ARG A 47 -10.42 -5.05 -4.88
N SER A 48 -9.65 -4.00 -5.14
CA SER A 48 -10.02 -2.66 -4.70
C SER A 48 -10.78 -1.91 -5.78
N GLY A 49 -11.98 -1.44 -5.43
CA GLY A 49 -12.76 -0.52 -6.27
C GLY A 49 -12.18 0.90 -6.33
N ALA A 50 -11.19 1.24 -5.49
CA ALA A 50 -10.62 2.58 -5.41
C ALA A 50 -9.21 2.72 -6.03
N ALA A 51 -8.57 1.61 -6.40
CA ALA A 51 -7.18 1.61 -6.86
C ALA A 51 -6.95 2.47 -8.11
N ALA A 52 -7.88 2.48 -9.06
CA ALA A 52 -7.74 3.27 -10.29
C ALA A 52 -7.74 4.78 -10.00
N GLN A 53 -8.66 5.25 -9.16
CA GLN A 53 -8.78 6.66 -8.80
C GLN A 53 -7.61 7.13 -7.93
N VAL A 54 -7.18 6.30 -6.97
CA VAL A 54 -5.98 6.59 -6.16
C VAL A 54 -4.76 6.71 -7.06
N ARG A 55 -4.56 5.82 -8.04
CA ARG A 55 -3.46 5.93 -8.99
C ARG A 55 -3.51 7.23 -9.79
N VAL A 56 -4.68 7.66 -10.24
CA VAL A 56 -4.85 8.93 -10.95
C VAL A 56 -4.49 10.11 -10.03
N ALA A 57 -4.95 10.10 -8.78
CA ALA A 57 -4.64 11.14 -7.80
C ALA A 57 -3.13 11.26 -7.54
N LEU A 58 -2.44 10.13 -7.31
CA LEU A 58 -0.99 10.12 -7.11
C LEU A 58 -0.23 10.67 -8.34
N LYS A 59 -0.67 10.31 -9.55
CA LYS A 59 -0.08 10.84 -10.80
C LYS A 59 -0.28 12.34 -10.95
N ARG A 60 -1.48 12.85 -10.63
CA ARG A 60 -1.79 14.29 -10.70
C ARG A 60 -0.98 15.11 -9.70
N ALA A 61 -0.66 14.52 -8.54
CA ALA A 61 0.25 15.09 -7.56
C ALA A 61 1.75 14.90 -7.92
N GLY A 62 2.06 14.43 -9.12
CA GLY A 62 3.44 14.37 -9.63
C GLY A 62 4.26 13.17 -9.18
N LEU A 63 3.64 12.10 -8.65
CA LEU A 63 4.34 10.84 -8.38
C LEU A 63 4.30 9.90 -9.60
N ASP A 64 5.42 9.23 -9.88
CA ASP A 64 5.43 8.09 -10.81
C ASP A 64 4.73 6.88 -10.17
N ALA A 65 3.43 6.75 -10.44
CA ALA A 65 2.58 5.71 -9.92
C ALA A 65 2.08 4.75 -11.01
N ALA A 66 2.34 3.47 -10.83
CA ALA A 66 1.86 2.38 -11.69
C ALA A 66 0.81 1.53 -10.96
N ALA A 67 -0.06 0.85 -11.73
CA ALA A 67 -0.89 -0.20 -11.17
C ALA A 67 -0.07 -1.48 -10.95
N SER A 68 -0.35 -2.21 -9.87
CA SER A 68 0.25 -3.51 -9.58
C SER A 68 -0.85 -4.53 -9.26
N ARG A 69 -0.62 -5.78 -9.68
CA ARG A 69 -1.52 -6.92 -9.43
C ARG A 69 -0.94 -7.91 -8.43
N ASP A 70 0.17 -7.54 -7.80
CA ASP A 70 0.94 -8.40 -6.91
C ASP A 70 1.47 -7.60 -5.71
N ALA A 71 0.75 -7.70 -4.60
CA ALA A 71 1.11 -7.13 -3.32
C ALA A 71 2.08 -8.03 -2.51
N GLY A 72 2.64 -9.07 -3.12
CA GLY A 72 3.41 -10.11 -2.45
C GLY A 72 2.54 -11.14 -1.73
N ARG A 73 3.15 -11.95 -0.86
CA ARG A 73 2.48 -12.95 0.00
C ARG A 73 2.78 -12.73 1.49
N TYR A 74 3.45 -11.63 1.82
CA TYR A 74 3.84 -11.28 3.18
C TYR A 74 2.81 -10.36 3.84
N LEU A 75 3.21 -9.59 4.87
CA LEU A 75 2.32 -8.75 5.67
C LEU A 75 1.57 -7.67 4.86
N CYS A 76 2.17 -7.16 3.79
CA CYS A 76 1.52 -6.18 2.92
C CYS A 76 0.27 -6.78 2.25
N ASN A 77 0.41 -7.95 1.62
CA ASN A 77 -0.73 -8.67 1.06
C ASN A 77 -1.71 -9.16 2.13
N ALA A 78 -1.22 -9.63 3.28
CA ALA A 78 -2.06 -10.10 4.38
C ALA A 78 -2.99 -9.01 4.90
N SER A 79 -2.43 -7.86 5.28
CA SER A 79 -3.21 -6.70 5.75
C SER A 79 -4.16 -6.20 4.67
N TYR A 80 -3.74 -6.22 3.40
CA TYR A 80 -4.59 -5.78 2.30
C TYR A 80 -5.76 -6.72 2.02
N TYR A 81 -5.51 -8.03 2.02
CA TYR A 81 -6.55 -9.04 1.84
C TYR A 81 -7.60 -8.95 2.96
N ARG A 82 -7.17 -8.71 4.21
CA ARG A 82 -8.08 -8.56 5.35
C ARG A 82 -8.92 -7.29 5.27
N VAL A 83 -8.33 -6.13 4.98
CA VAL A 83 -9.13 -4.88 4.91
C VAL A 83 -10.11 -4.89 3.74
N LEU A 84 -9.77 -5.52 2.61
CA LEU A 84 -10.70 -5.60 1.48
C LEU A 84 -11.92 -6.48 1.79
N ALA A 85 -11.86 -7.30 2.84
CA ALA A 85 -13.01 -8.08 3.32
C ALA A 85 -14.09 -7.19 3.94
N THR A 86 -13.74 -6.02 4.47
CA THR A 86 -14.66 -5.18 5.22
C THR A 86 -15.57 -4.34 4.33
N GLY A 87 -15.38 -4.37 3.01
CA GLY A 87 -16.09 -3.52 2.05
C GLY A 87 -15.63 -2.05 2.04
N CYS A 88 -14.85 -1.62 3.05
CA CYS A 88 -14.31 -0.27 3.10
C CYS A 88 -13.41 0.01 1.88
N PRO A 89 -13.52 1.20 1.26
CA PRO A 89 -12.58 1.62 0.23
C PRO A 89 -11.14 1.63 0.76
N ALA A 90 -10.35 0.66 0.31
CA ALA A 90 -8.98 0.50 0.74
C ALA A 90 -8.04 0.28 -0.44
N VAL A 91 -6.84 0.85 -0.33
CA VAL A 91 -5.75 0.67 -1.28
C VAL A 91 -4.46 0.43 -0.51
N PHE A 92 -3.64 -0.49 -1.03
CA PHE A 92 -2.26 -0.66 -0.61
C PHE A 92 -1.34 0.01 -1.64
N VAL A 93 -0.40 0.82 -1.17
CA VAL A 93 0.59 1.48 -2.01
C VAL A 93 1.98 0.98 -1.63
N HIS A 94 2.63 0.27 -2.54
CA HIS A 94 4.04 -0.04 -2.41
C HIS A 94 4.90 1.13 -2.88
N ILE A 95 5.83 1.57 -2.04
CA ILE A 95 6.79 2.61 -2.36
C ILE A 95 8.19 2.00 -2.57
N PRO A 96 9.04 2.61 -3.42
CA PRO A 96 10.44 2.23 -3.52
C PRO A 96 11.15 2.31 -2.16
N MET A 97 12.31 1.65 -2.04
CA MET A 97 13.18 1.87 -0.89
C MET A 97 13.59 3.35 -0.86
N PRO A 98 13.25 4.11 0.20
CA PRO A 98 13.73 5.47 0.31
C PRO A 98 15.26 5.47 0.42
N PRO A 99 15.95 6.50 -0.11
CA PRO A 99 17.39 6.64 0.10
C PRO A 99 17.68 6.65 1.60
N ARG A 100 18.84 6.12 2.00
CA ARG A 100 19.27 6.12 3.41
C ARG A 100 19.42 7.57 3.87
N THR A 101 18.41 8.11 4.55
CA THR A 101 18.49 9.45 5.12
C THR A 101 19.31 9.40 6.41
N ARG A 102 20.32 10.26 6.53
CA ARG A 102 20.93 10.55 7.83
C ARG A 102 19.85 11.14 8.74
N ARG A 103 19.85 10.75 10.02
CA ARG A 103 18.92 11.31 11.02
C ARG A 103 19.00 12.84 10.97
N PRO A 104 17.87 13.56 10.79
CA PRO A 104 17.89 15.02 10.81
C PRO A 104 18.48 15.51 12.12
N LYS A 105 19.45 16.43 12.07
CA LYS A 105 19.91 17.13 13.26
C LYS A 105 18.76 18.02 13.75
N VAL A 106 18.48 18.00 15.05
CA VAL A 106 17.49 18.89 15.68
C VAL A 106 17.90 20.34 15.37
N GLY A 107 17.01 21.10 14.73
CA GLY A 107 17.23 22.51 14.34
C GLY A 107 17.49 22.79 12.84
N GLY A 108 17.47 21.77 11.96
CA GLY A 108 17.85 21.96 10.55
C GLY A 108 16.70 22.09 9.54
N GLY A 109 16.38 23.33 9.14
CA GLY A 109 15.94 23.71 7.79
C GLY A 109 14.54 23.30 7.28
N ARG A 110 14.09 24.02 6.25
CA ARG A 110 12.81 23.82 5.52
C ARG A 110 12.76 22.42 4.89
N ARG A 111 11.58 21.79 4.89
CA ARG A 111 11.40 20.44 4.31
C ARG A 111 11.83 20.41 2.84
N PRO A 112 12.48 19.34 2.37
CA PRO A 112 12.82 19.20 0.96
C PRO A 112 11.54 19.16 0.09
N PRO A 113 11.50 19.81 -1.08
CA PRO A 113 10.34 19.82 -1.97
C PRO A 113 9.80 18.43 -2.35
N ALA A 114 10.66 17.41 -2.36
CA ALA A 114 10.25 16.03 -2.60
C ALA A 114 9.31 15.49 -1.50
N LEU A 115 9.58 15.81 -0.23
CA LEU A 115 8.75 15.35 0.89
C LEU A 115 7.37 16.03 0.89
N ASP A 116 7.32 17.29 0.45
CA ASP A 116 6.08 18.03 0.28
C ASP A 116 5.20 17.37 -0.80
N ARG A 117 5.80 17.03 -1.95
CA ARG A 117 5.10 16.30 -3.03
C ARG A 117 4.54 14.94 -2.56
N TRP A 118 5.31 14.17 -1.80
CA TRP A 118 4.84 12.91 -1.24
C TRP A 118 3.66 13.12 -0.28
N THR A 119 3.71 14.17 0.53
CA THR A 119 2.64 14.53 1.47
C THR A 119 1.36 14.89 0.72
N GLU A 120 1.46 15.79 -0.27
CA GLU A 120 0.34 16.19 -1.14
C GLU A 120 -0.30 14.98 -1.83
N ALA A 121 0.52 14.11 -2.41
CA ALA A 121 0.04 12.92 -3.10
C ALA A 121 -0.72 11.95 -2.17
N LEU A 122 -0.23 11.75 -0.93
CA LEU A 122 -0.90 10.90 0.05
C LEU A 122 -2.19 11.54 0.57
N ILE A 123 -2.23 12.87 0.71
CA ILE A 123 -3.46 13.61 1.04
C ILE A 123 -4.51 13.41 -0.05
N GLU A 124 -4.14 13.54 -1.33
CA GLU A 124 -5.07 13.35 -2.45
C GLU A 124 -5.57 11.90 -2.54
N ALA A 125 -4.69 10.92 -2.31
CA ALA A 125 -5.10 9.51 -2.20
C ALA A 125 -6.10 9.28 -1.04
N ALA A 126 -5.85 9.89 0.13
CA ALA A 126 -6.74 9.79 1.27
C ALA A 126 -8.10 10.46 1.00
N ARG A 127 -8.12 11.63 0.34
CA ARG A 127 -9.34 12.32 -0.09
C ARG A 127 -10.20 11.43 -1.00
N VAL A 128 -9.58 10.76 -1.98
CA VAL A 128 -10.28 9.80 -2.85
C VAL A 128 -10.93 8.68 -2.03
N LEU A 129 -10.21 8.09 -1.09
CA LEU A 129 -10.74 7.00 -0.26
C LEU A 129 -11.89 7.49 0.64
N ALA A 130 -11.75 8.66 1.26
CA ALA A 130 -12.77 9.24 2.13
C ALA A 130 -14.07 9.56 1.36
N LEU A 131 -13.98 10.12 0.16
CA LEU A 131 -15.15 10.41 -0.68
C LEU A 131 -15.87 9.12 -1.09
N ARG A 132 -15.13 8.06 -1.43
CA ARG A 132 -15.75 6.76 -1.73
C ARG A 132 -16.37 6.10 -0.52
N GLY A 133 -15.79 6.27 0.67
CA GLY A 133 -16.33 5.71 1.91
C GLY A 133 -17.70 6.28 2.24
N ARG A 134 -17.93 7.56 1.93
CA ARG A 134 -19.24 8.21 2.10
C ARG A 134 -20.31 7.71 1.12
N ALA A 135 -19.90 7.16 -0.02
CA ALA A 135 -20.81 6.64 -1.04
C ALA A 135 -21.19 5.15 -0.84
N HIS A 136 -20.57 4.47 0.12
CA HIS A 136 -20.85 3.08 0.50
C HIS A 136 -21.10 3.02 2.02
N PRO A 137 -22.34 3.28 2.48
CA PRO A 137 -22.70 3.15 3.89
C PRO A 137 -22.63 1.71 4.40
#